data_AF-A0A4Q3C8T7-F1
#
_entry.id   AF-A0A4Q3C8T7-F1
#
_cell.length_a   1.000
_cell.length_b   1.000
_cell.length_c   1.000
_cell.angle_alpha   90.00
_cell.angle_beta   90.00
_cell.angle_gamma   90.00
#
_symmetry.space_group_name_H-M   'P 1'
#
loop_
_entity.id
_entity.type
_entity.pdbx_description
1 polymer ?
#
loop_
_entity_poly.entity_id
_entity_poly.type
_entity_poly.pdbx_seq_one_letter_code
_entity_poly.pdbx_strand_id
1 'polypeptide(L)'
;MNNLSAGEVISLLGLEPHIEGGFYRQTFADAPDASGRPISTLIYYMLTDNQAGAWHRVDAAEVWHWYAGSPMLLSISRDGKAVVEHQLGTDLAAGQRPQGVVPPGAWQRAKVLGAWALVGCTVA
;
A
#
# COMPACT_ATOMS: atom_id res chain seq x y z
N MET A 1 -20.14 10.98 -4.24
CA MET A 1 -18.76 10.44 -4.40
C MET A 1 -18.72 9.77 -5.75
N ASN A 2 -17.73 10.08 -6.60
CA ASN A 2 -17.61 9.42 -7.91
C ASN A 2 -17.46 7.91 -7.68
N ASN A 3 -18.44 7.12 -8.11
CA ASN A 3 -18.45 5.68 -8.02
C ASN A 3 -17.61 5.09 -9.16
N LEU A 4 -16.31 5.35 -9.15
CA LEU A 4 -15.39 4.73 -10.10
C LEU A 4 -15.27 3.24 -9.79
N SER A 5 -15.38 2.42 -10.82
CA SER A 5 -15.02 1.00 -10.78
C SER A 5 -13.49 0.85 -10.66
N ALA A 6 -13.04 -0.33 -10.22
CA ALA A 6 -11.62 -0.64 -10.13
C ALA A 6 -10.91 -0.47 -11.49
N GLY A 7 -11.52 -0.93 -12.58
CA GLY A 7 -10.97 -0.81 -13.92
C GLY A 7 -10.82 0.63 -14.40
N GLU A 8 -11.79 1.50 -14.06
CA GLU A 8 -11.69 2.94 -14.36
C GLU A 8 -10.55 3.59 -13.57
N VAL A 9 -10.38 3.27 -12.28
CA VAL A 9 -9.25 3.79 -11.48
C VAL A 9 -7.91 3.34 -12.05
N ILE A 10 -7.77 2.05 -12.39
CA ILE A 10 -6.56 1.49 -13.04
C ILE A 10 -6.25 2.25 -14.32
N SER A 11 -7.25 2.45 -15.18
CA SER A 11 -7.07 3.12 -16.47
C SER A 11 -6.71 4.60 -16.30
N LEU A 12 -7.42 5.33 -15.43
CA LEU A 12 -7.22 6.76 -15.21
C LEU A 12 -5.85 7.07 -14.57
N LEU A 13 -5.38 6.21 -13.67
CA LEU A 13 -4.08 6.36 -13.03
C LEU A 13 -2.94 5.68 -13.80
N GLY A 14 -3.23 4.93 -14.86
CA GLY A 14 -2.24 4.17 -15.64
C GLY A 14 -1.50 3.14 -14.78
N LEU A 15 -2.23 2.38 -13.95
CA LEU A 15 -1.62 1.36 -13.10
C LEU A 15 -1.31 0.10 -13.90
N GLU A 16 -0.20 -0.54 -13.58
CA GLU A 16 0.28 -1.78 -14.20
C GLU A 16 0.28 -2.92 -13.18
N PRO A 17 0.15 -4.20 -13.59
CA PRO A 17 0.24 -5.33 -12.66
C PRO A 17 1.55 -5.34 -11.87
N HIS A 18 1.47 -5.57 -10.56
CA HIS A 18 2.63 -5.68 -9.68
C HIS A 18 3.02 -7.13 -9.42
N ILE A 19 4.33 -7.43 -9.31
CA ILE A 19 4.84 -8.80 -9.10
C ILE A 19 4.33 -9.42 -7.79
N GLU A 20 4.04 -8.60 -6.79
CA GLU A 20 3.51 -9.03 -5.48
C GLU A 20 1.98 -9.16 -5.46
N GLY A 21 1.33 -8.98 -6.61
CA GLY A 21 -0.13 -8.90 -6.76
C GLY A 21 -0.64 -7.46 -6.70
N GLY A 22 -1.83 -7.24 -7.25
CA GLY A 22 -2.41 -5.91 -7.41
C GLY A 22 -1.85 -5.13 -8.60
N PHE A 23 -2.06 -3.82 -8.56
CA PHE A 23 -1.64 -2.87 -9.59
C PHE A 23 -0.89 -1.71 -8.95
N TYR A 24 0.11 -1.18 -9.63
CA TYR A 24 0.92 -0.08 -9.10
C TYR A 24 1.35 0.89 -10.20
N ARG A 25 1.80 2.07 -9.77
CA ARG A 25 2.54 3.00 -10.63
C ARG A 25 3.46 3.86 -9.77
N GLN A 26 4.76 3.89 -10.08
CA GLN A 26 5.66 4.85 -9.48
C GLN A 26 5.42 6.25 -10.03
N THR A 27 5.15 7.20 -9.14
CA THR A 27 4.83 8.59 -9.49
C THR A 27 5.94 9.55 -9.13
N PHE A 28 6.85 9.14 -8.26
CA PHE A 28 7.99 9.96 -7.84
C PHE A 28 9.17 9.08 -7.39
N ALA A 29 10.37 9.54 -7.69
CA ALA A 29 11.62 9.09 -7.11
C ALA A 29 12.50 10.33 -6.89
N ASP A 30 13.03 10.46 -5.69
CA ASP A 30 13.92 11.56 -5.34
C ASP A 30 15.30 11.40 -6.00
N ALA A 31 16.12 12.44 -5.89
CA ALA A 31 17.53 12.35 -6.23
C ALA A 31 18.20 11.20 -5.47
N PRO A 32 19.12 10.46 -6.10
CA PRO A 32 19.79 9.36 -5.45
C PRO A 32 20.79 9.85 -4.40
N ASP A 33 21.00 9.03 -3.36
CA ASP A 33 22.09 9.18 -2.42
C ASP A 33 23.45 8.79 -3.04
N ALA A 34 24.51 8.82 -2.23
CA ALA A 34 25.85 8.44 -2.68
C ALA A 34 25.97 6.96 -3.14
N SER A 35 25.02 6.10 -2.77
CA SER A 35 24.96 4.69 -3.21
C SER A 35 24.21 4.51 -4.54
N GLY A 36 23.56 5.55 -5.04
CA GLY A 36 22.75 5.51 -6.27
C GLY A 36 21.28 5.14 -6.02
N ARG A 37 20.87 4.95 -4.77
CA ARG A 37 19.47 4.65 -4.40
C ARG A 37 18.69 5.96 -4.24
N PRO A 38 17.47 6.09 -4.81
CA PRO A 38 16.60 7.24 -4.53
C PRO A 38 16.40 7.43 -3.03
N ILE A 39 16.54 8.67 -2.53
CA ILE A 39 16.34 9.00 -1.10
C ILE A 39 14.91 8.65 -0.67
N SER A 40 13.94 8.83 -1.55
CA SER A 40 12.59 8.31 -1.35
C SER A 40 11.90 7.99 -2.67
N THR A 41 10.87 7.16 -2.61
CA THR A 41 9.96 6.90 -3.73
C THR A 41 8.52 7.01 -3.28
N LEU A 42 7.62 7.28 -4.24
CA LEU A 42 6.18 7.23 -4.01
C LEU A 42 5.53 6.49 -5.17
N ILE A 43 4.64 5.56 -4.82
CA ILE A 43 3.81 4.84 -5.76
C ILE A 43 2.33 5.02 -5.45
N TYR A 44 1.48 4.92 -6.46
CA TYR A 44 0.12 4.40 -6.27
C TYR A 44 0.18 2.88 -6.21
N TYR A 45 -0.62 2.29 -5.33
CA TYR A 45 -0.84 0.85 -5.25
C TYR A 45 -2.33 0.55 -5.06
N MET A 46 -2.83 -0.48 -5.74
CA MET A 46 -4.24 -0.84 -5.72
C MET A 46 -4.42 -2.36 -5.68
N LEU A 47 -5.30 -2.81 -4.79
CA LEU A 47 -5.78 -4.20 -4.75
C LEU A 47 -7.25 -4.25 -5.17
N THR A 48 -7.64 -5.31 -5.88
CA THR A 48 -9.03 -5.61 -6.27
C THR A 48 -9.49 -6.95 -5.70
N ASP A 49 -10.79 -7.22 -5.68
CA ASP A 49 -11.39 -8.56 -5.53
C ASP A 49 -10.93 -9.40 -4.33
N ASN A 50 -11.00 -8.87 -3.10
CA ASN A 50 -10.54 -9.56 -1.88
C ASN A 50 -9.10 -10.14 -1.99
N GLN A 51 -8.31 -9.69 -2.97
CA GLN A 51 -6.94 -10.13 -3.16
C GLN A 51 -6.11 -9.66 -1.97
N ALA A 52 -5.12 -10.48 -1.67
CA ALA A 52 -4.10 -10.14 -0.72
C ALA A 52 -2.76 -10.24 -1.42
N GLY A 53 -1.93 -9.21 -1.25
CA GLY A 53 -0.56 -9.22 -1.75
C GLY A 53 0.24 -10.38 -1.14
N ALA A 54 1.38 -10.69 -1.73
CA ALA A 54 2.36 -11.58 -1.12
C ALA A 54 2.96 -10.93 0.14
N TRP A 55 3.35 -11.78 1.11
CA TRP A 55 4.21 -11.31 2.19
C TRP A 55 5.56 -10.91 1.61
N HIS A 56 5.99 -9.69 1.91
CA HIS A 56 7.28 -9.16 1.49
C HIS A 56 7.84 -8.26 2.59
N ARG A 57 9.06 -7.75 2.39
CA ARG A 57 9.72 -6.80 3.28
C ARG A 57 10.65 -5.92 2.47
N VAL A 58 10.77 -4.68 2.92
CA VAL A 58 11.69 -3.69 2.34
C VAL A 58 12.75 -3.33 3.38
N ASP A 59 13.91 -2.87 2.93
CA ASP A 59 15.05 -2.50 3.77
C ASP A 59 15.00 -1.04 4.27
N ALA A 60 13.89 -0.33 3.99
CA ALA A 60 13.61 1.04 4.38
C ALA A 60 12.22 1.14 5.04
N ALA A 61 11.89 2.27 5.64
CA ALA A 61 10.56 2.44 6.22
C ALA A 61 9.55 2.64 5.09
N GLU A 62 8.37 2.03 5.20
CA GLU A 62 7.29 2.22 4.23
C GLU A 62 6.04 2.77 4.91
N VAL A 63 5.57 3.90 4.40
CA VAL A 63 4.35 4.56 4.88
C VAL A 63 3.24 4.35 3.87
N TRP A 64 2.16 3.71 4.33
CA TRP A 64 0.95 3.43 3.57
C TRP A 64 -0.09 4.52 3.83
N HIS A 65 -0.67 5.08 2.78
CA HIS A 65 -1.64 6.17 2.82
C HIS A 65 -2.92 5.73 2.12
N TRP A 66 -4.03 5.61 2.85
CA TRP A 66 -5.32 5.30 2.24
C TRP A 66 -5.85 6.50 1.45
N TYR A 67 -6.27 6.27 0.20
CA TYR A 67 -6.81 7.32 -0.67
C TYR A 67 -8.29 7.12 -1.00
N ALA A 68 -8.69 5.92 -1.41
CA ALA A 68 -10.07 5.67 -1.85
C ALA A 68 -10.44 4.19 -1.84
N GLY A 69 -11.75 3.91 -1.89
CA GLY A 69 -12.31 2.57 -2.05
C GLY A 69 -12.79 1.95 -0.73
N SER A 70 -12.62 0.64 -0.60
CA SER A 70 -12.87 -0.10 0.63
C SER A 70 -11.69 0.06 1.61
N PRO A 71 -11.89 -0.24 2.90
CA PRO A 71 -10.77 -0.34 3.83
C PRO A 71 -9.75 -1.40 3.39
N MET A 72 -8.49 -1.18 3.74
CA MET A 72 -7.40 -2.12 3.49
C MET A 72 -6.85 -2.64 4.82
N LEU A 73 -6.67 -3.94 4.93
CA LEU A 73 -5.98 -4.55 6.07
C LEU A 73 -4.49 -4.61 5.77
N LEU A 74 -3.67 -3.96 6.59
CA LEU A 74 -2.22 -4.03 6.58
C LEU A 74 -1.75 -4.89 7.74
N SER A 75 -1.20 -6.06 7.44
CA SER A 75 -0.64 -6.99 8.41
C SER A 75 0.88 -6.81 8.48
N ILE A 76 1.44 -6.64 9.68
CA ILE A 76 2.87 -6.38 9.91
C ILE A 76 3.43 -7.41 10.90
N SER A 77 4.57 -8.00 10.59
CA SER A 77 5.31 -8.89 11.51
C SER A 77 6.79 -8.54 11.56
N ARG A 78 7.28 -8.19 12.76
CA ARG A 78 8.70 -7.84 12.97
C ARG A 78 9.60 -9.08 13.09
N ASP A 79 9.07 -10.18 13.58
CA ASP A 79 9.80 -11.41 13.88
C ASP A 79 9.41 -12.60 12.98
N GLY A 80 8.47 -12.39 12.06
CA GLY A 80 7.89 -13.44 11.21
C GLY A 80 6.96 -14.41 11.96
N LYS A 81 6.57 -14.10 13.21
CA LYS A 81 5.72 -14.95 14.04
C LYS A 81 4.47 -14.19 14.49
N ALA A 82 4.66 -13.08 15.21
CA ALA A 82 3.56 -12.25 15.68
C ALA A 82 3.12 -11.30 14.57
N VAL A 83 1.81 -11.25 14.29
CA VAL A 83 1.21 -10.35 13.31
C VAL A 83 0.37 -9.30 14.03
N VAL A 84 0.63 -8.04 13.71
CA VAL A 84 -0.21 -6.89 14.09
C VAL A 84 -0.96 -6.42 12.86
N GLU A 85 -2.26 -6.20 13.00
CA GLU A 85 -3.11 -5.77 11.88
C GLU A 85 -3.60 -4.33 12.07
N HIS A 86 -3.55 -3.56 10.99
CA HIS A 86 -4.05 -2.19 10.92
C HIS A 86 -5.09 -2.09 9.80
N GLN A 87 -6.27 -1.56 10.10
CA GLN A 87 -7.25 -1.22 9.06
C GLN A 87 -7.01 0.21 8.58
N LEU A 88 -6.59 0.31 7.33
CA LEU A 88 -6.41 1.56 6.62
C LEU A 88 -7.73 2.02 6.02
N GLY A 89 -8.16 3.23 6.37
CA GLY A 89 -9.45 3.81 5.96
C GLY A 89 -9.81 5.06 6.75
N THR A 90 -11.01 5.59 6.53
CA THR A 90 -11.47 6.87 7.09
C THR A 90 -12.49 6.74 8.22
N ASP A 91 -12.95 5.53 8.56
CA ASP A 91 -13.83 5.32 9.71
C ASP A 91 -13.03 5.33 11.02
N LEU A 92 -12.71 6.55 11.49
CA LEU A 92 -11.90 6.77 12.68
C LEU A 92 -12.57 6.23 13.95
N ALA A 93 -13.90 6.28 14.01
CA ALA A 93 -14.71 5.79 15.13
C ALA A 93 -14.66 4.26 15.23
N ALA A 94 -14.59 3.56 14.10
CA ALA A 94 -14.33 2.12 14.04
C ALA A 94 -12.84 1.75 14.23
N GLY A 95 -11.97 2.72 14.49
CA GLY A 95 -10.55 2.49 14.73
C GLY A 95 -9.68 2.45 13.46
N GLN A 96 -10.24 2.72 12.28
CA GLN A 96 -9.45 2.82 11.06
C GLN A 96 -8.51 4.02 11.13
N ARG A 97 -7.37 3.93 10.45
CA ARG A 97 -6.42 5.05 10.31
C ARG A 97 -6.05 5.22 8.85
N PRO A 98 -6.07 6.42 8.29
CA PRO A 98 -5.72 6.61 6.88
C PRO A 98 -4.22 6.44 6.62
N GLN A 99 -3.40 6.19 7.65
CA GLN A 99 -1.98 5.96 7.53
C GLN A 99 -1.52 4.78 8.39
N GLY A 100 -0.60 3.98 7.85
CA GLY A 100 0.12 2.92 8.57
C GLY A 100 1.62 2.98 8.24
N VAL A 101 2.47 2.62 9.19
CA VAL A 101 3.94 2.65 9.03
C VAL A 101 4.50 1.26 9.26
N VAL A 102 5.21 0.75 8.26
CA VAL A 102 5.96 -0.51 8.31
C VAL A 102 7.44 -0.17 8.57
N PRO A 103 8.02 -0.64 9.68
CA PRO A 103 9.44 -0.43 9.96
C PRO A 103 10.35 -1.16 8.96
N PRO A 104 11.59 -0.69 8.74
CA PRO A 104 12.58 -1.38 7.92
C PRO A 104 12.75 -2.85 8.32
N GLY A 105 12.76 -3.74 7.34
CA GLY A 105 12.98 -5.17 7.50
C GLY A 105 11.79 -5.98 8.04
N ALA A 106 10.69 -5.33 8.43
CA ALA A 106 9.49 -6.02 8.88
C ALA A 106 8.76 -6.68 7.69
N TRP A 107 8.20 -7.86 7.92
CA TRP A 107 7.27 -8.48 6.98
C TRP A 107 5.97 -7.70 6.95
N GLN A 108 5.44 -7.51 5.75
CA GLN A 108 4.16 -6.85 5.52
C GLN A 108 3.33 -7.55 4.45
N ARG A 109 2.02 -7.39 4.55
CA ARG A 109 1.04 -7.86 3.59
C ARG A 109 -0.19 -6.97 3.64
N ALA A 110 -0.73 -6.62 2.47
CA ALA A 110 -1.99 -5.89 2.35
C ALA A 110 -3.10 -6.80 1.82
N LYS A 111 -4.34 -6.57 2.26
CA LYS A 111 -5.56 -7.18 1.73
C LYS A 111 -6.66 -6.15 1.64
N VAL A 112 -7.38 -6.09 0.52
CA VAL A 112 -8.59 -5.27 0.42
C VAL A 112 -9.78 -5.96 1.13
N LEU A 113 -10.58 -5.20 1.88
CA LEU A 113 -11.74 -5.71 2.63
C LEU A 113 -13.07 -5.53 1.87
N GLY A 114 -13.00 -5.31 0.55
CA GLY A 114 -14.13 -5.06 -0.32
C GLY A 114 -13.72 -5.09 -1.79
N ALA A 115 -14.37 -4.26 -2.61
CA ALA A 115 -14.22 -4.34 -4.07
C ALA A 115 -12.82 -3.94 -4.55
N TRP A 116 -12.32 -2.79 -4.09
CA TRP A 116 -10.97 -2.30 -4.40
C TRP A 116 -10.54 -1.28 -3.34
N ALA A 117 -9.23 -1.10 -3.17
CA ALA A 117 -8.66 -0.05 -2.33
C ALA A 117 -7.43 0.55 -3.02
N LEU A 118 -7.40 1.88 -3.12
CA LEU A 118 -6.28 2.65 -3.62
C LEU A 118 -5.52 3.25 -2.43
N VAL A 119 -4.22 3.04 -2.43
CA VAL A 119 -3.29 3.62 -1.46
C VAL A 119 -2.10 4.27 -2.15
N GLY A 120 -1.39 5.12 -1.42
CA GLY A 120 -0.05 5.57 -1.75
C GLY A 120 0.97 4.96 -0.81
N CYS A 121 2.08 4.48 -1.36
CA CYS A 121 3.18 3.97 -0.54
C CYS A 121 4.42 4.83 -0.73
N THR A 122 4.95 5.36 0.36
CA THR A 122 6.21 6.11 0.39
C THR A 122 7.27 5.27 1.06
N VAL A 123 8.41 5.08 0.40
CA VAL A 123 9.58 4.39 0.96
C VAL A 123 10.71 5.40 1.15
N ALA A 124 11.31 5.45 2.35
CA ALA A 124 12.42 6.33 2.70
C ALA A 124 13.33 5.70 3.78
#